data_AF-A0A3D4NBW0-F1
#
_entry.id   AF-A0A3D4NBW0-F1
#
_cell.length_a   1.000
_cell.length_b   1.000
_cell.length_c   1.000
_cell.angle_alpha   90.00
_cell.angle_beta   90.00
_cell.angle_gamma   90.00
#
_symmetry.space_group_name_H-M   'P 1'
#
loop_
_entity.id
_entity.type
_entity.pdbx_description
1 polymer ?
#
loop_
_entity_poly.entity_id
_entity_poly.type
_entity_poly.pdbx_seq_one_letter_code
_entity_poly.pdbx_strand_id
1 'polypeptide(L)'
;MRAILVFIDGTICDDRKRLHLVRNSDLFNRELVLQDIPVPNSVDCLQQLASHYAIVYIGARPSSTLTLTREWLKNQNYPEGHVHLGDSLDARINIVNQLKNEFDFLVGIGDRWDDNELHNIIHCQSIILEEYAGNWGQIYNRVIELHKTHLISQNKIRLEGKVEGLARVCPHLLSRFSESLWDVYHSSVMQMAESSRESRRKDDLDSFKRLNLNPDNLLDVERWYKLISDSEWEENPLYGLQDHEIVEVSKTYYCHKVTHCYYAELWKSHGMPEVGYQIHCKTDFAWWDKPAWNSNIRFKQPKTIMQGDDYCLFIQYLPNTGE
;
A
#
# COMPACT_ATOMS: atom_id res chain seq x y z
N MET A 1 10.54 -3.63 -7.40
CA MET A 1 9.13 -3.51 -7.81
C MET A 1 8.41 -4.71 -7.23
N ARG A 2 7.24 -4.50 -6.59
CA ARG A 2 6.46 -5.62 -6.05
C ARG A 2 5.89 -6.45 -7.20
N ALA A 3 5.82 -7.76 -7.01
CA ALA A 3 5.42 -8.70 -8.05
C ALA A 3 4.35 -9.69 -7.55
N ILE A 4 3.60 -10.20 -8.51
CA ILE A 4 2.67 -11.33 -8.34
C ILE A 4 3.14 -12.46 -9.23
N LEU A 5 3.35 -13.63 -8.63
CA LEU A 5 3.61 -14.87 -9.37
C LEU A 5 2.27 -15.49 -9.75
N VAL A 6 2.11 -15.86 -11.02
CA VAL A 6 0.86 -16.43 -11.55
C VAL A 6 1.17 -17.71 -12.31
N PHE A 7 0.60 -18.82 -11.88
CA PHE A 7 0.67 -20.07 -12.63
C PHE A 7 -0.21 -20.02 -13.89
N ILE A 8 0.21 -20.67 -14.97
CA ILE A 8 -0.47 -20.57 -16.28
C ILE A 8 -1.59 -21.62 -16.42
N ASP A 9 -1.21 -22.87 -16.64
CA ASP A 9 -2.13 -23.99 -16.96
C ASP A 9 -2.95 -24.36 -15.72
N GLY A 10 -4.27 -24.51 -15.83
CA GLY A 10 -5.12 -24.79 -14.67
C GLY A 10 -5.54 -23.53 -13.90
N THR A 11 -4.70 -22.50 -13.85
CA THR A 11 -4.94 -21.28 -13.07
C THR A 11 -5.56 -20.14 -13.90
N ILE A 12 -4.93 -19.76 -15.02
CA ILE A 12 -5.46 -18.74 -15.96
C ILE A 12 -5.80 -19.32 -17.33
N CYS A 13 -5.26 -20.50 -17.66
CA CYS A 13 -5.43 -21.17 -18.93
C CYS A 13 -6.24 -22.45 -18.75
N ASP A 14 -7.37 -22.55 -19.46
CA ASP A 14 -8.13 -23.79 -19.60
C ASP A 14 -7.64 -24.56 -20.84
N ASP A 15 -6.78 -25.53 -20.56
CA ASP A 15 -6.14 -26.41 -21.54
C ASP A 15 -6.80 -27.80 -21.62
N ARG A 16 -7.98 -27.99 -21.01
CA ARG A 16 -8.67 -29.29 -20.94
C ARG A 16 -8.89 -29.92 -22.31
N LYS A 17 -9.06 -29.11 -23.36
CA LYS A 17 -9.24 -29.57 -24.74
C LYS A 17 -8.06 -30.41 -25.25
N ARG A 18 -6.84 -30.18 -24.75
CA ARG A 18 -5.63 -30.86 -25.21
C ARG A 18 -5.04 -31.84 -24.21
N LEU A 19 -5.57 -31.96 -22.99
CA LEU A 19 -5.07 -32.90 -21.98
C LEU A 19 -5.10 -34.37 -22.42
N HIS A 20 -6.01 -34.75 -23.32
CA HIS A 20 -6.05 -36.09 -23.90
C HIS A 20 -4.79 -36.42 -24.73
N LEU A 21 -3.99 -35.42 -25.11
CA LEU A 21 -2.75 -35.53 -25.89
C LEU A 21 -1.49 -35.62 -25.03
N VAL A 22 -1.57 -35.67 -23.69
CA VAL A 22 -0.41 -35.70 -22.79
C VAL A 22 0.57 -36.85 -23.08
N ARG A 23 0.09 -37.94 -23.70
CA ARG A 23 0.91 -39.10 -24.10
C ARG A 23 1.47 -39.00 -25.53
N ASN A 24 1.19 -37.91 -26.23
CA ASN A 24 1.61 -37.66 -27.61
C ASN A 24 2.48 -36.39 -27.67
N SER A 25 3.33 -36.27 -28.69
CA SER A 25 4.18 -35.08 -28.92
C SER A 25 3.37 -33.82 -29.26
N ASP A 26 2.06 -33.94 -29.50
CA ASP A 26 1.19 -32.86 -29.97
C ASP A 26 0.58 -32.01 -28.86
N LEU A 27 0.87 -32.28 -27.57
CA LEU A 27 0.32 -31.54 -26.43
C LEU A 27 0.56 -30.02 -26.53
N PHE A 28 1.68 -29.61 -27.13
CA PHE A 28 2.05 -28.21 -27.34
C PHE A 28 1.98 -27.80 -28.81
N ASN A 29 1.12 -28.47 -29.59
CA ASN A 29 0.83 -28.05 -30.96
C ASN A 29 0.33 -26.60 -30.95
N ARG A 30 0.93 -25.78 -31.80
CA ARG A 30 0.67 -24.35 -31.90
C ARG A 30 -0.81 -24.02 -32.08
N GLU A 31 -1.48 -24.69 -33.01
CA GLU A 31 -2.88 -24.39 -33.32
C GLU A 31 -3.81 -24.71 -32.14
N LEU A 32 -3.48 -25.74 -31.37
CA LEU A 32 -4.25 -26.14 -30.19
C LEU A 32 -4.02 -25.18 -29.02
N VAL A 33 -2.76 -24.87 -28.71
CA VAL A 33 -2.42 -23.95 -27.61
C VAL A 33 -3.04 -22.56 -27.84
N LEU A 34 -3.04 -22.07 -29.08
CA LEU A 34 -3.67 -20.77 -29.40
C LEU A 34 -5.21 -20.78 -29.24
N GLN A 35 -5.84 -21.96 -29.14
CA GLN A 35 -7.28 -22.13 -28.91
C GLN A 35 -7.65 -22.38 -27.44
N ASP A 36 -6.67 -22.51 -26.54
CA ASP A 36 -6.92 -22.58 -25.11
C ASP A 36 -7.65 -21.29 -24.67
N ILE A 37 -8.61 -21.44 -23.77
CA ILE A 37 -9.46 -20.32 -23.34
C ILE A 37 -9.02 -19.79 -21.98
N PRO A 38 -9.14 -18.48 -21.71
CA PRO A 38 -8.96 -17.93 -20.38
C PRO A 38 -9.94 -18.52 -19.37
N VAL A 39 -9.48 -18.72 -18.14
CA VAL A 39 -10.37 -18.94 -16.99
C VAL A 39 -11.24 -17.67 -16.79
N PRO A 40 -12.54 -17.77 -16.50
CA PRO A 40 -13.41 -16.59 -16.40
C PRO A 40 -12.87 -15.52 -15.43
N ASN A 41 -12.91 -14.26 -15.85
CA ASN A 41 -12.47 -13.06 -15.12
C ASN A 41 -10.96 -12.95 -14.81
N SER A 42 -10.13 -13.92 -15.21
CA SER A 42 -8.68 -13.88 -14.94
C SER A 42 -7.99 -12.72 -15.67
N VAL A 43 -8.39 -12.46 -16.93
CA VAL A 43 -7.81 -11.39 -17.77
C VAL A 43 -8.03 -10.02 -17.12
N ASP A 44 -9.30 -9.67 -16.84
CA ASP A 44 -9.66 -8.38 -16.25
C ASP A 44 -9.03 -8.18 -14.86
N CYS A 45 -8.96 -9.25 -14.06
CA CYS A 45 -8.31 -9.20 -12.75
C CYS A 45 -6.81 -8.93 -12.89
N LEU A 46 -6.11 -9.63 -13.78
CA LEU A 46 -4.67 -9.44 -13.97
C LEU A 46 -4.35 -8.09 -14.60
N GLN A 47 -5.19 -7.58 -15.51
CA GLN A 47 -5.03 -6.22 -16.03
C GLN A 47 -5.11 -5.17 -14.92
N GLN A 48 -6.06 -5.32 -13.98
CA GLN A 48 -6.14 -4.43 -12.82
C GLN A 48 -4.94 -4.58 -11.88
N LEU A 49 -4.43 -5.79 -11.68
CA LEU A 49 -3.24 -5.99 -10.86
C LEU A 49 -1.97 -5.43 -11.54
N ALA A 50 -1.89 -5.48 -12.87
CA ALA A 50 -0.75 -4.98 -13.62
C ALA A 50 -0.55 -3.45 -13.53
N SER A 51 -1.56 -2.68 -13.09
CA SER A 51 -1.37 -1.25 -12.82
C SER A 51 -0.60 -0.96 -11.53
N HIS A 52 -0.45 -1.95 -10.64
CA HIS A 52 0.23 -1.82 -9.34
C HIS A 52 1.43 -2.78 -9.19
N TYR A 53 1.43 -3.89 -9.90
CA TYR A 53 2.38 -4.98 -9.68
C TYR A 53 3.03 -5.46 -10.98
N ALA A 54 4.28 -5.90 -10.87
CA ALA A 54 4.88 -6.73 -11.90
C ALA A 54 4.14 -8.06 -12.00
N ILE A 55 3.72 -8.45 -13.20
CA ILE A 55 3.14 -9.78 -13.40
C ILE A 55 4.25 -10.74 -13.86
N VAL A 56 4.44 -11.82 -13.11
CA VAL A 56 5.39 -12.89 -13.42
C VAL A 56 4.60 -14.17 -13.65
N TYR A 57 4.58 -14.63 -14.89
CA TYR A 57 3.92 -15.87 -15.29
C TYR A 57 4.89 -17.04 -15.19
N ILE A 58 4.43 -18.14 -14.60
CA ILE A 58 5.16 -19.40 -14.55
C ILE A 58 4.29 -20.57 -15.01
N GLY A 59 4.85 -21.52 -15.76
CA GLY A 59 4.05 -22.64 -16.27
C GLY A 59 4.83 -23.94 -16.39
N ALA A 60 4.12 -25.06 -16.24
CA ALA A 60 4.61 -26.41 -16.45
C ALA A 60 4.69 -26.78 -17.95
N ARG A 61 5.32 -25.92 -18.76
CA ARG A 61 5.49 -26.11 -20.20
C ARG A 61 6.98 -26.24 -20.55
N PRO A 62 7.35 -26.94 -21.63
CA PRO A 62 8.72 -26.95 -22.13
C PRO A 62 9.19 -25.54 -22.51
N SER A 63 10.46 -25.24 -22.26
CA SER A 63 11.05 -23.92 -22.57
C SER A 63 10.97 -23.55 -24.05
N SER A 64 10.93 -24.54 -24.95
CA SER A 64 10.73 -24.36 -26.40
C SER A 64 9.39 -23.71 -26.75
N THR A 65 8.41 -23.74 -25.84
CA THR A 65 7.07 -23.17 -26.05
C THR A 65 6.95 -21.71 -25.58
N LEU A 66 8.05 -21.07 -25.19
CA LEU A 66 8.05 -19.70 -24.65
C LEU A 66 7.41 -18.68 -25.61
N THR A 67 7.83 -18.69 -26.88
CA THR A 67 7.28 -17.78 -27.90
C THR A 67 5.79 -18.02 -28.11
N LEU A 68 5.37 -19.29 -28.17
CA LEU A 68 3.98 -19.70 -28.31
C LEU A 68 3.13 -19.26 -27.10
N THR A 69 3.64 -19.41 -25.89
CA THR A 69 2.94 -19.04 -24.66
C THR A 69 2.77 -17.52 -24.55
N ARG A 70 3.80 -16.74 -24.90
CA ARG A 70 3.70 -15.28 -24.97
C ARG A 70 2.66 -14.81 -25.99
N GLU A 71 2.60 -15.49 -27.13
CA GLU A 71 1.61 -15.18 -28.15
C GLU A 71 0.19 -15.51 -27.67
N TRP A 72 -0.02 -16.64 -27.00
CA TRP A 72 -1.32 -16.95 -26.40
C TRP A 72 -1.73 -15.89 -25.38
N LEU A 73 -0.85 -15.51 -24.45
CA LEU A 73 -1.12 -14.47 -23.45
C LEU A 73 -1.56 -13.17 -24.13
N LYS A 74 -0.83 -12.75 -25.17
CA LYS A 74 -1.15 -11.55 -25.96
C LYS A 74 -2.49 -11.67 -26.68
N ASN A 75 -2.76 -12.79 -27.35
CA ASN A 75 -4.00 -13.00 -28.10
C ASN A 75 -5.24 -13.02 -27.19
N GLN A 76 -5.06 -13.49 -25.95
CA GLN A 76 -6.10 -13.50 -24.92
C GLN A 76 -6.18 -12.19 -24.10
N ASN A 77 -5.39 -11.17 -24.47
CA ASN A 77 -5.33 -9.86 -23.81
C ASN A 77 -4.87 -9.86 -22.35
N TYR A 78 -4.07 -10.84 -21.93
CA TYR A 78 -3.38 -10.75 -20.64
C TYR A 78 -2.37 -9.59 -20.63
N PRO A 79 -2.14 -8.94 -19.48
CA PRO A 79 -1.15 -7.88 -19.39
C PRO A 79 0.25 -8.42 -19.68
N GLU A 80 1.12 -7.55 -20.21
CA GLU A 80 2.53 -7.87 -20.39
C GLU A 80 3.18 -8.25 -19.06
N GLY A 81 4.12 -9.19 -19.10
CA GLY A 81 4.78 -9.71 -17.90
C GLY A 81 5.95 -10.63 -18.21
N HIS A 82 6.63 -11.06 -17.15
CA HIS A 82 7.80 -11.93 -17.23
C HIS A 82 7.34 -13.39 -17.32
N VAL A 83 7.58 -14.04 -18.46
CA VAL A 83 7.13 -15.44 -18.69
C VAL A 83 8.29 -16.41 -18.52
N HIS A 84 8.13 -17.37 -17.61
CA HIS A 84 9.10 -18.42 -17.31
C HIS A 84 8.46 -19.80 -17.39
N LEU A 85 9.12 -20.75 -18.06
CA LEU A 85 8.57 -22.08 -18.31
C LEU A 85 9.55 -23.17 -17.88
N GLY A 86 9.06 -24.16 -17.15
CA GLY A 86 9.82 -25.33 -16.74
C GLY A 86 8.90 -26.56 -16.69
N ASP A 87 9.20 -27.57 -17.50
CA ASP A 87 8.39 -28.79 -17.65
C ASP A 87 8.50 -29.74 -16.46
N SER A 88 9.55 -29.62 -15.65
CA SER A 88 9.69 -30.31 -14.36
C SER A 88 9.54 -29.38 -13.16
N LEU A 89 9.19 -29.94 -12.01
CA LEU A 89 9.17 -29.20 -10.74
C LEU A 89 10.55 -28.62 -10.43
N ASP A 90 11.63 -29.40 -10.57
CA ASP A 90 13.01 -28.94 -10.35
C ASP A 90 13.37 -27.73 -11.24
N ALA A 91 12.93 -27.73 -12.51
CA ALA A 91 13.13 -26.59 -13.40
C ALA A 91 12.42 -25.33 -12.88
N ARG A 92 11.17 -25.47 -12.42
CA ARG A 92 10.41 -24.35 -11.82
C ARG A 92 11.01 -23.87 -10.50
N ILE A 93 11.49 -24.78 -9.65
CA ILE A 93 12.22 -24.46 -8.42
C ILE A 93 13.48 -23.64 -8.71
N ASN A 94 14.25 -24.02 -9.74
CA ASN A 94 15.44 -23.27 -10.14
C ASN A 94 15.08 -21.86 -10.64
N ILE A 95 14.00 -21.73 -11.41
CA ILE A 95 13.49 -20.44 -11.88
C ILE A 95 13.13 -19.55 -10.69
N VAL A 96 12.28 -20.01 -9.76
CA VAL A 96 11.84 -19.16 -8.65
C VAL A 96 12.98 -18.80 -7.68
N ASN A 97 13.99 -19.67 -7.55
CA ASN A 97 15.20 -19.36 -6.79
C ASN A 97 16.04 -18.23 -7.40
N GLN A 98 15.98 -18.04 -8.72
CA GLN A 98 16.60 -16.89 -9.39
C GLN A 98 15.74 -15.64 -9.18
N LEU A 99 14.43 -15.76 -9.41
CA LEU A 99 13.48 -14.65 -9.34
C LEU A 99 13.35 -14.03 -7.95
N LYS A 100 13.55 -14.80 -6.86
CA LYS A 100 13.46 -14.29 -5.48
C LYS A 100 14.43 -13.14 -5.18
N ASN A 101 15.52 -13.02 -5.95
CA ASN A 101 16.50 -11.93 -5.80
C ASN A 101 16.21 -10.74 -6.72
N GLU A 102 15.27 -10.90 -7.67
CA GLU A 102 14.96 -9.92 -8.70
C GLU A 102 13.63 -9.19 -8.40
N PHE A 103 12.69 -9.90 -7.76
CA PHE A 103 11.37 -9.39 -7.43
C PHE A 103 11.05 -9.51 -5.93
N ASP A 104 10.27 -8.54 -5.44
CA ASP A 104 9.64 -8.60 -4.11
C ASP A 104 8.23 -9.17 -4.27
N PHE A 105 8.07 -10.48 -4.08
CA PHE A 105 6.81 -11.17 -4.31
C PHE A 105 5.85 -11.00 -3.14
N LEU A 106 4.70 -10.38 -3.39
CA LEU A 106 3.63 -10.25 -2.40
C LEU A 106 2.76 -11.51 -2.36
N VAL A 107 2.33 -11.98 -3.54
CA VAL A 107 1.38 -13.08 -3.70
C VAL A 107 1.81 -14.02 -4.80
N GLY A 108 1.61 -15.31 -4.57
CA GLY A 108 1.61 -16.34 -5.60
C GLY A 108 0.19 -16.87 -5.82
N ILE A 109 -0.22 -16.99 -7.08
CA ILE A 109 -1.54 -17.46 -7.49
C ILE A 109 -1.37 -18.73 -8.33
N GLY A 110 -1.96 -19.83 -7.87
CA GLY A 110 -1.89 -21.13 -8.53
C GLY A 110 -3.18 -21.93 -8.34
N ASP A 111 -3.20 -23.18 -8.78
CA ASP A 111 -4.33 -24.10 -8.64
C ASP A 111 -3.93 -25.42 -7.95
N ARG A 112 -2.62 -25.68 -7.82
CA ARG A 112 -2.11 -26.95 -7.29
C ARG A 112 -1.26 -26.78 -6.04
N TRP A 113 -1.00 -27.92 -5.40
CA TRP A 113 -0.14 -27.98 -4.21
C TRP A 113 1.33 -27.70 -4.55
N ASP A 114 1.81 -28.03 -5.76
CA ASP A 114 3.19 -27.78 -6.17
C ASP A 114 3.43 -26.29 -6.49
N ASP A 115 2.39 -25.53 -6.86
CA ASP A 115 2.47 -24.06 -6.91
C ASP A 115 2.76 -23.48 -5.52
N ASN A 116 2.12 -24.04 -4.48
CA ASN A 116 2.34 -23.62 -3.10
C ASN A 116 3.80 -23.85 -2.65
N GLU A 117 4.47 -24.87 -3.18
CA GLU A 117 5.89 -25.10 -2.93
C GLU A 117 6.75 -23.96 -3.51
N LEU A 118 6.44 -23.52 -4.73
CA LEU A 118 7.08 -22.35 -5.36
C LEU A 118 6.83 -21.07 -4.56
N HIS A 119 5.60 -20.87 -4.07
CA HIS A 119 5.22 -19.70 -3.26
C HIS A 119 6.02 -19.62 -1.95
N ASN A 120 6.27 -20.77 -1.31
CA ASN A 120 7.06 -20.87 -0.09
C ASN A 120 8.52 -20.50 -0.31
N ILE A 121 9.12 -20.91 -1.44
CA ILE A 121 10.52 -20.61 -1.78
C ILE A 121 10.77 -19.11 -1.93
N ILE A 122 9.78 -18.39 -2.46
CA ILE A 122 9.86 -16.92 -2.65
C ILE A 122 9.23 -16.14 -1.49
N HIS A 123 8.83 -16.83 -0.41
CA HIS A 123 8.29 -16.25 0.82
C HIS A 123 7.06 -15.33 0.62
N CYS A 124 6.20 -15.66 -0.35
CA CYS A 124 4.99 -14.88 -0.64
C CYS A 124 3.72 -15.54 -0.08
N GLN A 125 2.64 -14.77 0.02
CA GLN A 125 1.34 -15.31 0.40
C GLN A 125 0.75 -16.15 -0.74
N SER A 126 0.33 -17.37 -0.43
CA SER A 126 -0.27 -18.28 -1.41
C SER A 126 -1.78 -18.07 -1.56
N ILE A 127 -2.25 -18.02 -2.81
CA ILE A 127 -3.66 -18.07 -3.20
C ILE A 127 -3.82 -19.26 -4.15
N ILE A 128 -4.44 -20.33 -3.66
CA ILE A 128 -4.77 -21.51 -4.45
C ILE A 128 -6.23 -21.44 -4.89
N LEU A 129 -6.45 -21.53 -6.19
CA LEU A 129 -7.74 -21.47 -6.87
C LEU A 129 -8.20 -22.87 -7.28
N GLU A 130 -9.51 -23.01 -7.55
CA GLU A 130 -10.03 -24.21 -8.19
C GLU A 130 -9.52 -24.28 -9.64
N GLU A 131 -8.92 -25.41 -10.02
CA GLU A 131 -8.41 -25.64 -11.36
C GLU A 131 -9.50 -25.42 -12.42
N TYR A 132 -9.22 -24.59 -13.42
CA TYR A 132 -10.09 -24.16 -14.52
C TYR A 132 -11.35 -23.34 -14.12
N ALA A 133 -11.62 -23.18 -12.83
CA ALA A 133 -12.84 -22.56 -12.31
C ALA A 133 -12.59 -21.54 -11.18
N GLY A 134 -11.35 -21.07 -11.03
CA GLY A 134 -10.95 -20.12 -10.01
C GLY A 134 -11.85 -18.87 -9.95
N ASN A 135 -12.23 -18.46 -8.74
CA ASN A 135 -13.05 -17.26 -8.53
C ASN A 135 -12.21 -15.98 -8.61
N TRP A 136 -11.79 -15.62 -9.83
CA TRP A 136 -10.96 -14.45 -10.11
C TRP A 136 -11.63 -13.11 -9.76
N GLY A 137 -12.96 -13.06 -9.68
CA GLY A 137 -13.70 -11.83 -9.36
C GLY A 137 -13.42 -11.24 -7.97
N GLN A 138 -12.82 -12.02 -7.06
CA GLN A 138 -12.45 -11.55 -5.71
C GLN A 138 -10.94 -11.37 -5.52
N ILE A 139 -10.13 -11.77 -6.50
CA ILE A 139 -8.69 -11.85 -6.34
C ILE A 139 -8.04 -10.48 -6.23
N TYR A 140 -8.46 -9.51 -7.04
CA TYR A 140 -7.95 -8.14 -6.95
C TYR A 140 -8.07 -7.58 -5.52
N ASN A 141 -9.29 -7.56 -4.97
CA ASN A 141 -9.53 -7.06 -3.61
C ASN A 141 -8.72 -7.84 -2.57
N ARG A 142 -8.64 -9.17 -2.70
CA ARG A 142 -7.85 -10.00 -1.79
C ARG A 142 -6.35 -9.64 -1.82
N VAL A 143 -5.78 -9.40 -3.00
CA VAL A 143 -4.38 -9.00 -3.14
C VAL A 143 -4.16 -7.60 -2.53
N ILE A 144 -5.04 -6.64 -2.81
CA ILE A 144 -4.95 -5.29 -2.24
C ILE A 144 -5.03 -5.33 -0.70
N GLU A 145 -5.95 -6.10 -0.12
CA GLU A 145 -6.08 -6.21 1.34
C GLU A 145 -4.88 -6.91 2.00
N LEU A 146 -4.30 -7.91 1.34
CA LEU A 146 -3.04 -8.52 1.77
C LEU A 146 -1.89 -7.51 1.73
N HIS A 147 -1.81 -6.71 0.67
CA HIS A 147 -0.79 -5.67 0.53
C HIS A 147 -0.91 -4.62 1.65
N LYS A 148 -2.14 -4.12 1.90
CA LYS A 148 -2.43 -3.21 3.02
C LYS A 148 -2.02 -3.80 4.35
N THR A 149 -2.39 -5.05 4.63
CA THR A 149 -2.03 -5.74 5.88
C THR A 149 -0.51 -5.83 6.06
N HIS A 150 0.21 -6.18 4.99
CA HIS A 150 1.66 -6.24 5.00
C HIS A 150 2.28 -4.87 5.28
N LEU A 151 1.80 -3.82 4.60
CA LEU A 151 2.27 -2.45 4.81
C LEU A 151 2.02 -1.97 6.23
N ILE A 152 0.85 -2.24 6.80
CA ILE A 152 0.54 -1.91 8.20
C ILE A 152 1.52 -2.61 9.14
N SER A 153 1.81 -3.89 8.92
CA SER A 153 2.80 -4.62 9.73
C SER A 153 4.19 -4.01 9.62
N GLN A 154 4.64 -3.63 8.41
CA GLN A 154 5.93 -2.97 8.21
C GLN A 154 5.99 -1.60 8.90
N ASN A 155 4.93 -0.80 8.75
CA ASN A 155 4.80 0.51 9.38
C ASN A 155 4.85 0.40 10.90
N LYS A 156 4.18 -0.60 11.49
CA LYS A 156 4.24 -0.89 12.93
C LYS A 156 5.67 -1.18 13.40
N ILE A 157 6.36 -2.14 12.76
CA ILE A 157 7.74 -2.51 13.10
C ILE A 157 8.67 -1.29 13.01
N ARG A 158 8.55 -0.50 11.95
CA ARG A 158 9.35 0.72 11.76
C ARG A 158 9.09 1.73 12.87
N LEU A 159 7.83 1.93 13.24
CA LEU A 159 7.47 2.87 14.29
C LEU A 159 7.94 2.38 15.67
N GLU A 160 7.77 1.10 15.98
CA GLU A 160 8.27 0.48 17.22
C GLU A 160 9.77 0.76 17.39
N GLY A 161 10.59 0.45 16.38
CA GLY A 161 12.03 0.71 16.45
C GLY A 161 12.38 2.20 16.59
N LYS A 162 11.62 3.09 15.94
CA LYS A 162 11.78 4.55 16.09
C LYS A 162 11.47 5.00 17.52
N VAL A 163 10.33 4.58 18.07
CA VAL A 163 9.91 4.96 19.42
C VAL A 163 10.84 4.36 20.47
N GLU A 164 11.25 3.10 20.33
CA GLU A 164 12.22 2.46 21.23
C GLU A 164 13.54 3.24 21.28
N GLY A 165 14.07 3.63 20.12
CA GLY A 165 15.29 4.43 20.03
C GLY A 165 15.14 5.80 20.70
N LEU A 166 14.04 6.50 20.43
CA LEU A 166 13.76 7.81 21.03
C LEU A 166 13.54 7.69 22.55
N ALA A 167 12.79 6.69 23.02
CA ALA A 167 12.55 6.45 24.44
C ALA A 167 13.85 6.19 25.22
N ARG A 168 14.87 5.60 24.58
CA ARG A 168 16.21 5.45 25.18
C ARG A 168 17.00 6.75 25.21
N VAL A 169 16.95 7.56 24.14
CA VAL A 169 17.82 8.73 23.97
C VAL A 169 17.26 9.99 24.62
N CYS A 170 15.96 10.23 24.50
CA CYS A 170 15.30 11.43 25.01
C CYS A 170 15.54 11.70 26.51
N PRO A 171 15.50 10.71 27.43
CA PRO A 171 15.86 10.95 28.84
C PRO A 171 17.24 11.57 29.03
N HIS A 172 18.23 11.09 28.27
CA HIS A 172 19.60 11.61 28.36
C HIS A 172 19.70 13.03 27.82
N LEU A 173 19.02 13.32 26.71
CA LEU A 173 18.95 14.68 26.16
C LEU A 173 18.27 15.62 27.15
N LEU A 174 17.15 15.23 27.74
CA LEU A 174 16.43 16.01 28.73
C LEU A 174 17.26 16.25 30.00
N SER A 175 18.01 15.25 30.48
CA SER A 175 18.90 15.44 31.63
C SER A 175 20.01 16.46 31.36
N ARG A 176 20.44 16.61 30.10
CA ARG A 176 21.53 17.49 29.70
C ARG A 176 21.06 18.89 29.34
N PHE A 177 19.91 18.99 28.66
CA PHE A 177 19.42 20.22 28.06
C PHE A 177 18.16 20.76 28.72
N SER A 178 17.56 20.06 29.69
CA SER A 178 16.29 20.42 30.34
C SER A 178 15.14 20.59 29.34
N GLU A 179 14.06 21.25 29.74
CA GLU A 179 12.89 21.47 28.88
C GLU A 179 13.14 22.41 27.70
N SER A 180 14.19 23.23 27.74
CA SER A 180 14.55 24.12 26.63
C SER A 180 14.91 23.37 25.34
N LEU A 181 15.21 22.07 25.43
CA LEU A 181 15.30 21.16 24.28
C LEU A 181 14.05 21.23 23.41
N TRP A 182 12.87 21.28 24.03
CA TRP A 182 11.60 21.26 23.31
C TRP A 182 11.37 22.54 22.52
N ASP A 183 11.74 23.70 23.06
CA ASP A 183 11.62 24.98 22.35
C ASP A 183 12.47 24.98 21.07
N VAL A 184 13.70 24.47 21.16
CA VAL A 184 14.60 24.32 20.00
C VAL A 184 14.03 23.33 18.98
N TYR A 185 13.52 22.19 19.46
CA TYR A 185 12.92 21.17 18.60
C TYR A 185 11.69 21.72 17.86
N HIS A 186 10.74 22.33 18.55
CA HIS A 186 9.53 22.90 17.94
C HIS A 186 9.87 24.03 16.96
N SER A 187 10.82 24.89 17.32
CA SER A 187 11.30 25.95 16.41
C SER A 187 11.89 25.36 15.13
N SER A 188 12.65 24.27 15.24
CA SER A 188 13.23 23.58 14.08
C SER A 188 12.15 22.95 13.19
N VAL A 189 11.11 22.36 13.79
CA VAL A 189 9.97 21.81 13.04
C VAL A 189 9.19 22.91 12.32
N MET A 190 8.91 24.03 13.00
CA MET A 190 8.26 25.19 12.39
C MET A 190 9.09 25.75 11.22
N GLN A 191 10.41 25.85 11.39
CA GLN A 191 11.31 26.31 10.33
C GLN A 191 11.30 25.36 9.13
N MET A 192 11.30 24.04 9.35
CA MET A 192 11.22 23.04 8.30
C MET A 192 9.87 23.08 7.56
N ALA A 193 8.76 23.27 8.29
CA ALA A 193 7.46 23.44 7.68
C ALA A 193 7.41 24.71 6.81
N GLU A 194 7.98 25.82 7.27
CA GLU A 194 8.01 27.07 6.53
C GLU A 194 8.94 27.02 5.32
N SER A 195 10.14 26.44 5.46
CA SER A 195 11.11 26.35 4.36
C SER A 195 10.61 25.49 3.19
N SER A 196 9.74 24.53 3.45
CA SER A 196 9.10 23.67 2.45
C SER A 196 7.76 24.20 1.94
N ARG A 197 7.25 25.31 2.48
CA ARG A 197 5.87 25.79 2.23
C ARG A 197 5.57 26.03 0.77
N GLU A 198 6.45 26.72 0.04
CA GLU A 198 6.18 27.10 -1.35
C GLU A 198 6.12 25.88 -2.28
N SER A 199 7.03 24.91 -2.09
CA SER A 199 7.00 23.65 -2.85
C SER A 199 5.71 22.89 -2.58
N ARG A 200 5.37 22.68 -1.29
CA ARG A 200 4.13 21.98 -0.91
C ARG A 200 2.89 22.69 -1.42
N ARG A 201 2.85 24.03 -1.35
CA ARG A 201 1.73 24.83 -1.86
C ARG A 201 1.50 24.60 -3.34
N LYS A 202 2.57 24.56 -4.14
CA LYS A 202 2.47 24.27 -5.57
C LYS A 202 1.88 22.87 -5.79
N ASP A 203 2.45 21.87 -5.15
CA ASP A 203 2.03 20.47 -5.31
C ASP A 203 0.57 20.26 -4.86
N ASP A 204 0.19 20.83 -3.71
CA ASP A 204 -1.17 20.75 -3.18
C ASP A 204 -2.17 21.43 -4.14
N LEU A 205 -1.90 22.65 -4.60
CA LEU A 205 -2.80 23.39 -5.49
C LEU A 205 -2.94 22.75 -6.87
N ASP A 206 -1.85 22.18 -7.41
CA ASP A 206 -1.89 21.39 -8.64
C ASP A 206 -2.76 20.13 -8.45
N SER A 207 -2.68 19.49 -7.28
CA SER A 207 -3.53 18.37 -6.90
C SER A 207 -5.01 18.75 -6.82
N PHE A 208 -5.35 19.84 -6.12
CA PHE A 208 -6.72 20.39 -6.06
C PHE A 208 -7.27 20.68 -7.47
N LYS A 209 -6.48 21.32 -8.33
CA LYS A 209 -6.87 21.66 -9.70
C LYS A 209 -7.16 20.42 -10.54
N ARG A 210 -6.28 19.41 -10.50
CA ARG A 210 -6.45 18.13 -11.22
C ARG A 210 -7.72 17.41 -10.80
N LEU A 211 -8.10 17.51 -9.53
CA LEU A 211 -9.29 16.88 -8.96
C LEU A 211 -10.55 17.77 -9.05
N ASN A 212 -10.43 18.98 -9.60
CA ASN A 212 -11.51 19.98 -9.69
C ASN A 212 -12.14 20.30 -8.32
N LEU A 213 -11.29 20.50 -7.31
CA LEU A 213 -11.66 20.79 -5.92
C LEU A 213 -11.24 22.22 -5.53
N ASN A 214 -12.01 22.87 -4.66
CA ASN A 214 -11.71 24.24 -4.22
C ASN A 214 -10.96 24.25 -2.85
N PRO A 215 -9.71 24.74 -2.78
CA PRO A 215 -8.94 24.81 -1.54
C PRO A 215 -9.47 25.84 -0.52
N ASP A 216 -10.44 26.67 -0.87
CA ASP A 216 -11.13 27.58 0.06
C ASP A 216 -12.44 27.00 0.61
N ASN A 217 -12.76 25.75 0.26
CA ASN A 217 -13.97 25.05 0.69
C ASN A 217 -13.58 23.79 1.47
N LEU A 218 -13.78 23.78 2.79
CA LEU A 218 -13.37 22.63 3.61
C LEU A 218 -14.15 21.32 3.33
N LEU A 219 -15.31 21.39 2.65
CA LEU A 219 -15.95 20.19 2.09
C LEU A 219 -15.12 19.54 0.97
N ASP A 220 -14.50 20.36 0.13
CA ASP A 220 -13.66 19.86 -0.96
C ASP A 220 -12.28 19.43 -0.43
N VAL A 221 -11.82 20.02 0.66
CA VAL A 221 -10.60 19.58 1.37
C VAL A 221 -10.79 18.18 1.99
N GLU A 222 -11.92 17.88 2.61
CA GLU A 222 -12.21 16.52 3.12
C GLU A 222 -12.17 15.49 1.98
N ARG A 223 -12.80 15.80 0.84
CA ARG A 223 -12.75 14.95 -0.36
C ARG A 223 -11.34 14.78 -0.87
N TRP A 224 -10.54 15.84 -0.86
CA TRP A 224 -9.14 15.82 -1.27
C TRP A 224 -8.32 14.89 -0.37
N TYR A 225 -8.46 15.00 0.96
CA TYR A 225 -7.79 14.10 1.91
C TYR A 225 -8.17 12.63 1.68
N LYS A 226 -9.45 12.35 1.44
CA LYS A 226 -9.92 11.00 1.14
C LYS A 226 -9.30 10.45 -0.13
N LEU A 227 -9.32 11.22 -1.22
CA LEU A 227 -8.78 10.79 -2.51
C LEU A 227 -7.28 10.54 -2.44
N ILE A 228 -6.52 11.40 -1.77
CA ILE A 228 -5.08 11.21 -1.55
C ILE A 228 -4.82 9.96 -0.73
N SER A 229 -5.56 9.78 0.37
CA SER A 229 -5.43 8.58 1.21
C SER A 229 -5.70 7.31 0.41
N ASP A 230 -6.69 7.31 -0.48
CA ASP A 230 -7.04 6.16 -1.32
C ASP A 230 -6.01 5.90 -2.45
N SER A 231 -5.32 6.93 -2.94
CA SER A 231 -4.34 6.80 -4.03
C SER A 231 -2.89 6.62 -3.59
N GLU A 232 -2.53 7.08 -2.39
CA GLU A 232 -1.13 7.16 -1.92
C GLU A 232 -0.85 6.28 -0.71
N TRP A 233 -1.77 5.37 -0.37
CA TRP A 233 -1.60 4.49 0.79
C TRP A 233 -0.34 3.63 0.73
N GLU A 234 0.08 3.20 -0.47
CA GLU A 234 1.21 2.27 -0.67
C GLU A 234 2.55 2.81 -0.15
N GLU A 235 2.73 4.14 -0.17
CA GLU A 235 3.95 4.83 0.23
C GLU A 235 3.82 5.56 1.57
N ASN A 236 2.62 5.58 2.15
CA ASN A 236 2.35 6.32 3.37
C ASN A 236 2.88 5.58 4.62
N PRO A 237 3.91 6.10 5.31
CA PRO A 237 4.48 5.45 6.49
C PRO A 237 3.56 5.49 7.72
N LEU A 238 2.44 6.21 7.65
CA LEU A 238 1.42 6.29 8.68
C LEU A 238 0.19 5.42 8.38
N TYR A 239 0.14 4.79 7.21
CA TYR A 239 -1.02 4.01 6.79
C TYR A 239 -1.34 2.89 7.79
N GLY A 240 -2.59 2.87 8.25
CA GLY A 240 -3.15 1.93 9.24
C GLY A 240 -2.50 1.96 10.62
N LEU A 241 -1.82 3.06 10.97
CA LEU A 241 -1.36 3.31 12.35
C LEU A 241 -2.35 4.14 13.17
N GLN A 242 -3.37 4.69 12.52
CA GLN A 242 -4.40 5.53 13.11
C GLN A 242 -5.76 5.22 12.48
N ASP A 243 -6.81 5.25 13.29
CA ASP A 243 -8.20 5.17 12.83
C ASP A 243 -8.85 6.55 12.96
N HIS A 244 -9.60 6.95 11.93
CA HIS A 244 -10.18 8.29 11.83
C HIS A 244 -11.70 8.24 11.65
N GLU A 245 -12.39 9.23 12.21
CA GLU A 245 -13.82 9.44 12.05
C GLU A 245 -14.11 10.93 11.76
N ILE A 246 -14.82 11.23 10.67
CA ILE A 246 -15.30 12.60 10.42
C ILE A 246 -16.45 12.91 11.37
N VAL A 247 -16.33 14.01 12.11
CA VAL A 247 -17.35 14.49 13.05
C VAL A 247 -18.26 15.50 12.37
N GLU A 248 -17.65 16.49 11.72
CA GLU A 248 -18.36 17.59 11.09
C GLU A 248 -17.54 18.14 9.93
N VAL A 249 -18.20 18.42 8.82
CA VAL A 249 -17.60 19.13 7.70
C VAL A 249 -18.61 20.11 7.11
N SER A 250 -18.15 21.32 6.84
CA SER A 250 -18.86 22.39 6.17
C SER A 250 -17.89 23.17 5.28
N LYS A 251 -18.35 24.27 4.66
CA LYS A 251 -17.47 25.08 3.80
C LYS A 251 -16.32 25.74 4.57
N THR A 252 -16.52 26.03 5.85
CA THR A 252 -15.60 26.80 6.68
C THR A 252 -15.14 26.05 7.92
N TYR A 253 -15.56 24.80 8.10
CA TYR A 253 -15.23 23.98 9.26
C TYR A 253 -14.95 22.52 8.85
N TYR A 254 -13.87 21.94 9.37
CA TYR A 254 -13.51 20.54 9.21
C TYR A 254 -13.08 19.99 10.58
N CYS A 255 -13.76 18.95 11.02
CA CYS A 255 -13.53 18.33 12.32
C CYS A 255 -13.52 16.81 12.18
N HIS A 256 -12.45 16.18 12.63
CA HIS A 256 -12.33 14.73 12.68
C HIS A 256 -11.70 14.29 14.00
N LYS A 257 -11.98 13.03 14.36
CA LYS A 257 -11.36 12.33 15.47
C LYS A 257 -10.33 11.35 14.96
N VAL A 258 -9.28 11.18 15.75
CA VAL A 258 -8.47 9.96 15.73
C VAL A 258 -8.93 9.11 16.90
N THR A 259 -9.53 7.95 16.64
CA THR A 259 -10.14 7.06 17.66
C THR A 259 -9.18 5.96 18.12
N HIS A 260 -8.15 5.66 17.32
CA HIS A 260 -7.04 4.80 17.69
C HIS A 260 -5.74 5.40 17.15
N CYS A 261 -4.65 5.34 17.93
CA CYS A 261 -3.36 5.92 17.55
C CYS A 261 -2.21 5.07 18.10
N TYR A 262 -1.53 4.35 17.21
CA TYR A 262 -0.45 3.43 17.60
C TYR A 262 0.78 4.16 18.17
N TYR A 263 1.02 5.42 17.77
CA TYR A 263 2.03 6.28 18.42
C TYR A 263 1.75 6.44 19.92
N ALA A 264 0.49 6.72 20.28
CA ALA A 264 0.11 6.94 21.67
C ALA A 264 0.24 5.65 22.49
N GLU A 265 -0.10 4.50 21.91
CA GLU A 265 0.08 3.20 22.55
C GLU A 265 1.54 2.92 22.89
N LEU A 266 2.45 3.11 21.93
CA LEU A 266 3.88 2.87 22.14
C LEU A 266 4.51 3.82 23.18
N TRP A 267 4.23 5.11 23.08
CA TRP A 267 4.77 6.07 24.05
C TRP A 267 4.23 5.83 25.47
N LYS A 268 2.96 5.42 25.59
CA LYS A 268 2.37 5.01 26.88
C LYS A 268 2.99 3.71 27.40
N SER A 269 3.25 2.71 26.54
CA SER A 269 3.88 1.46 26.97
C SER A 269 5.32 1.65 27.46
N HIS A 270 6.01 2.67 26.96
CA HIS A 270 7.32 3.10 27.48
C HIS A 270 7.23 3.97 28.74
N GLY A 271 6.03 4.34 29.20
CA GLY A 271 5.84 5.22 30.35
C GLY A 271 6.27 6.67 30.09
N MET A 272 6.31 7.10 28.82
CA MET A 272 6.79 8.42 28.41
C MET A 272 5.81 9.17 27.48
N PRO A 273 4.50 9.23 27.79
CA PRO A 273 3.52 9.92 26.94
C PRO A 273 3.82 11.42 26.75
N GLU A 274 4.39 12.08 27.75
CA GLU A 274 4.75 13.50 27.66
C GLU A 274 5.82 13.75 26.58
N VAL A 275 6.81 12.88 26.48
CA VAL A 275 7.83 12.95 25.42
C VAL A 275 7.18 12.70 24.05
N GLY A 276 6.30 11.70 23.97
CA GLY A 276 5.52 11.42 22.76
C GLY A 276 4.68 12.61 22.30
N TYR A 277 4.06 13.33 23.24
CA TYR A 277 3.29 14.53 22.95
C TYR A 277 4.17 15.65 22.36
N GLN A 278 5.33 15.92 22.96
CA GLN A 278 6.24 16.97 22.47
C GLN A 278 6.77 16.67 21.07
N ILE A 279 7.03 15.40 20.75
CA ILE A 279 7.62 14.99 19.46
C ILE A 279 6.56 14.89 18.36
N HIS A 280 5.38 14.33 18.66
CA HIS A 280 4.39 13.97 17.64
C HIS A 280 3.16 14.88 17.64
N CYS A 281 2.48 15.03 18.76
CA CYS A 281 1.19 15.73 18.78
C CYS A 281 1.37 17.25 18.67
N LYS A 282 2.27 17.83 19.47
CA LYS A 282 2.49 19.28 19.47
C LYS A 282 3.02 19.80 18.13
N THR A 283 3.71 18.96 17.36
CA THR A 283 4.27 19.32 16.05
C THR A 283 3.21 19.35 14.94
N ASP A 284 2.00 18.80 15.15
CA ASP A 284 0.90 18.89 14.20
C ASP A 284 0.55 20.34 13.84
N PHE A 285 0.68 21.27 14.80
CA PHE A 285 0.45 22.70 14.57
C PHE A 285 1.27 23.27 13.40
N ALA A 286 2.49 22.79 13.18
CA ALA A 286 3.36 23.28 12.10
C ALA A 286 2.80 22.97 10.70
N TRP A 287 1.98 21.93 10.59
CA TRP A 287 1.46 21.42 9.32
C TRP A 287 -0.02 21.74 9.12
N TRP A 288 -0.79 21.73 10.21
CA TRP A 288 -2.24 21.89 10.19
C TRP A 288 -2.70 23.34 10.38
N ASP A 289 -1.96 24.17 11.14
CA ASP A 289 -2.24 25.60 11.23
C ASP A 289 -1.63 26.30 10.02
N LYS A 290 -2.42 27.11 9.30
CA LYS A 290 -2.00 27.76 8.05
C LYS A 290 -1.33 26.74 7.10
N PRO A 291 -2.04 25.69 6.64
CA PRO A 291 -1.49 24.72 5.71
C PRO A 291 -0.98 25.39 4.42
N ALA A 292 -0.08 24.73 3.70
CA ALA A 292 0.60 25.32 2.54
C ALA A 292 -0.37 25.78 1.44
N TRP A 293 -1.40 24.97 1.16
CA TRP A 293 -2.46 25.28 0.21
C TRP A 293 -3.35 26.47 0.62
N ASN A 294 -3.55 26.73 1.92
CA ASN A 294 -4.38 27.85 2.38
C ASN A 294 -3.92 28.42 3.74
N SER A 295 -3.27 29.59 3.70
CA SER A 295 -2.75 30.28 4.89
C SER A 295 -3.82 30.98 5.75
N ASN A 296 -5.08 31.04 5.30
CA ASN A 296 -6.18 31.62 6.07
C ASN A 296 -6.77 30.63 7.08
N ILE A 297 -6.55 29.34 6.89
CA ILE A 297 -7.04 28.30 7.80
C ILE A 297 -6.31 28.40 9.14
N ARG A 298 -7.07 28.11 10.20
CA ARG A 298 -6.58 27.96 11.56
C ARG A 298 -6.85 26.57 12.09
N PHE A 299 -6.00 26.15 13.01
CA PHE A 299 -6.06 24.81 13.60
C PHE A 299 -6.21 24.83 15.13
N LYS A 300 -6.94 23.85 15.66
CA LYS A 300 -7.06 23.55 17.09
C LYS A 300 -6.99 22.03 17.31
N GLN A 301 -6.28 21.63 18.37
CA GLN A 301 -6.21 20.25 18.84
C GLN A 301 -6.45 20.20 20.36
N PRO A 302 -7.71 20.29 20.83
CA PRO A 302 -8.01 20.40 22.26
C PRO A 302 -7.92 19.08 23.03
N LYS A 303 -7.83 17.94 22.33
CA LYS A 303 -7.80 16.61 22.92
C LYS A 303 -6.76 15.76 22.21
N THR A 304 -6.02 14.95 22.96
CA THR A 304 -5.09 13.96 22.40
C THR A 304 -5.11 12.65 23.19
N ILE A 305 -5.17 11.52 22.47
CA ILE A 305 -5.02 10.19 23.09
C ILE A 305 -3.70 10.13 23.87
N MET A 306 -2.64 10.73 23.35
CA MET A 306 -1.32 10.77 24.00
C MET A 306 -1.39 11.33 25.43
N GLN A 307 -2.19 12.38 25.66
CA GLN A 307 -2.37 13.01 26.97
C GLN A 307 -3.50 12.41 27.82
N GLY A 308 -4.11 11.31 27.36
CA GLY A 308 -5.09 10.55 28.15
C GLY A 308 -6.55 10.76 27.75
N ASP A 309 -6.86 11.52 26.70
CA ASP A 309 -8.22 11.58 26.15
C ASP A 309 -8.62 10.28 25.44
N ASP A 310 -9.93 10.07 25.28
CA ASP A 310 -10.48 8.91 24.54
C ASP A 310 -10.23 8.98 23.03
N TYR A 311 -9.93 10.18 22.50
CA TYR A 311 -9.67 10.43 21.07
C TYR A 311 -8.84 11.70 20.90
N CYS A 312 -8.10 11.80 19.80
CA CYS A 312 -7.54 13.09 19.38
C CYS A 312 -8.61 13.86 18.62
N LEU A 313 -8.73 15.17 18.85
CA LEU A 313 -9.68 16.01 18.10
C LEU A 313 -8.91 17.00 17.25
N PHE A 314 -9.10 16.96 15.93
CA PHE A 314 -8.46 17.86 14.97
C PHE A 314 -9.51 18.76 14.35
N ILE A 315 -9.32 20.07 14.49
CA ILE A 315 -10.27 21.08 14.00
C ILE A 315 -9.52 22.05 13.11
N GLN A 316 -9.91 22.12 11.84
CA GLN A 316 -9.56 23.21 10.93
C GLN A 316 -10.77 24.09 10.68
N TYR A 317 -10.55 25.40 10.63
CA TYR A 317 -11.62 26.36 10.37
C TYR A 317 -11.08 27.58 9.64
N LEU A 318 -11.95 28.19 8.84
CA LEU A 318 -11.73 29.52 8.28
C LEU A 318 -12.30 30.54 9.28
N PRO A 319 -11.48 31.44 9.84
CA PRO A 319 -11.97 32.51 10.69
C PRO A 319 -12.99 33.37 9.93
N ASN A 320 -14.07 33.77 10.60
CA ASN A 320 -14.97 34.77 10.03
C ASN A 320 -14.18 36.06 9.81
N THR A 321 -14.31 36.67 8.63
CA THR A 321 -13.72 37.97 8.31
C THR A 321 -14.45 39.07 9.11
N GLY A 322 -14.19 39.15 10.41
CA GLY A 322 -14.85 40.08 11.31
C GLY A 322 -14.42 40.02 12.78
N GLU A 323 -13.41 39.22 13.15
CA GLU A 323 -12.81 39.21 14.50
C GLU A 323 -11.35 39.67 14.49
#